data_AF-A0A806X9J3-F1
#
_entry.id   AF-A0A806X9J3-F1
#
_cell.length_a   1.000
_cell.length_b   1.000
_cell.length_c   1.000
_cell.angle_alpha   90.00
_cell.angle_beta   90.00
_cell.angle_gamma   90.00
#
_symmetry.space_group_name_H-M   'P 1'
#
loop_
_entity.id
_entity.type
_entity.pdbx_description
1 polymer ?
#
loop_
_entity_poly.entity_id
_entity_poly.type
_entity_poly.pdbx_seq_one_letter_code
_entity_poly.pdbx_strand_id
1 'polypeptide(L)'
;MRLPDALRAMTDKIEDITRSTVEATVALAREIEQSVADQPGSSTDMFLLPSVKAVIQQHIKTSLSQTRYCSGAGFASHIASTPTSQEFWVLEWWYKRADGVEQASLDLDQATQQRLDFRTFEWFRHSPPDGQAYIHGPYVDYICNTSYTLTSAVPVYSKGQFMGVAAIDMLVSRIEDELLETARQQQVVLTNLDKRIFFSTLPRYRVGDLLGSTGLRLCYQSDYFRLYQL
;
A
#
# COMPACT_ATOMS: atom_id res chain seq x y z
N MET A 1 -26.96 13.84 8.17
CA MET A 1 -26.81 14.02 9.63
C MET A 1 -25.46 14.69 9.87
N ARG A 2 -25.39 15.83 10.58
CA ARG A 2 -24.09 16.47 10.87
C ARG A 2 -23.33 15.60 11.87
N LEU A 3 -22.10 15.21 11.54
CA LEU A 3 -21.19 14.54 12.47
C LEU A 3 -20.90 15.49 13.66
N PRO A 4 -20.86 15.00 14.91
CA PRO A 4 -20.35 15.75 16.03
C PRO A 4 -18.94 16.28 15.74
N ASP A 5 -18.60 17.48 16.22
CA ASP A 5 -17.31 18.12 15.93
C ASP A 5 -16.12 17.26 16.37
N ALA A 6 -16.29 16.43 17.41
CA ALA A 6 -15.26 15.50 17.85
C ALA A 6 -15.00 14.34 16.87
N LEU A 7 -16.00 13.89 16.10
CA LEU A 7 -15.80 12.91 15.04
C LEU A 7 -15.26 13.56 13.76
N ARG A 8 -15.53 14.86 13.55
CA ARG A 8 -15.02 15.61 12.38
C ARG A 8 -13.50 15.58 12.34
N ALA A 9 -12.83 15.89 13.46
CA ALA A 9 -11.36 15.87 13.51
C ALA A 9 -10.79 14.48 13.16
N MET A 10 -11.46 13.41 13.61
CA MET A 10 -11.06 12.05 13.31
C MET A 10 -11.30 11.69 11.84
N THR A 11 -12.46 12.04 11.27
CA THR A 11 -12.74 11.79 9.85
C THR A 11 -11.80 12.59 8.94
N ASP A 12 -11.51 13.84 9.28
CA ASP A 12 -10.57 14.69 8.55
C ASP A 12 -9.16 14.08 8.56
N LYS A 13 -8.72 13.50 9.70
CA LYS A 13 -7.44 12.79 9.79
C LYS A 13 -7.43 11.49 8.98
N ILE A 14 -8.51 10.71 9.01
CA ILE A 14 -8.65 9.50 8.18
C ILE A 14 -8.56 9.87 6.70
N GLU A 15 -9.26 10.91 6.27
CA GLU A 15 -9.23 11.41 4.89
C GLU A 15 -7.84 11.90 4.49
N ASP A 16 -7.13 12.61 5.38
CA ASP A 16 -5.78 13.08 5.11
C ASP A 16 -4.79 11.92 4.92
N ILE A 17 -4.81 10.93 5.81
CA ILE A 17 -3.98 9.72 5.71
C ILE A 17 -4.26 8.98 4.39
N THR A 18 -5.54 8.78 4.09
CA THR A 18 -5.99 8.05 2.90
C THR A 18 -5.57 8.78 1.64
N ARG A 19 -5.93 10.06 1.51
CA ARG A 19 -5.65 10.90 0.34
C ARG A 19 -4.14 11.03 0.12
N SER A 20 -3.38 11.37 1.15
CA SER A 20 -1.92 11.54 1.02
C SER A 20 -1.25 10.26 0.50
N THR A 21 -1.69 9.10 0.97
CA THR A 21 -1.11 7.82 0.53
C THR A 21 -1.56 7.43 -0.87
N VAL A 22 -2.85 7.60 -1.19
CA VAL A 22 -3.38 7.32 -2.53
C VAL A 22 -2.71 8.22 -3.57
N GLU A 23 -2.63 9.53 -3.32
CA GLU A 23 -1.99 10.49 -4.23
C GLU A 23 -0.51 10.14 -4.45
N ALA A 24 0.22 9.79 -3.38
CA ALA A 24 1.61 9.38 -3.49
C ALA A 24 1.78 8.07 -4.28
N THR A 25 0.87 7.11 -4.13
CA THR A 25 0.92 5.84 -4.86
C THR A 25 0.64 6.06 -6.35
N VAL A 26 -0.36 6.88 -6.67
CA VAL A 26 -0.71 7.25 -8.04
C VAL A 26 0.43 8.04 -8.70
N ALA A 27 1.06 8.97 -7.96
CA ALA A 27 2.22 9.71 -8.44
C ALA A 27 3.39 8.77 -8.76
N LEU A 28 3.72 7.85 -7.84
CA LEU A 28 4.79 6.86 -8.06
C LEU A 28 4.52 5.99 -9.29
N ALA A 29 3.28 5.50 -9.46
CA ALA A 29 2.92 4.73 -10.65
C ALA A 29 3.16 5.54 -11.93
N ARG A 30 2.67 6.79 -11.99
CA ARG A 30 2.84 7.67 -13.16
C ARG A 30 4.29 7.98 -13.49
N GLU A 31 5.12 8.22 -12.47
CA GLU A 31 6.57 8.46 -12.66
C GLU A 31 7.27 7.23 -13.27
N ILE A 32 6.88 6.03 -12.84
CA ILE A 32 7.37 4.77 -13.42
C ILE A 32 6.86 4.62 -14.85
N GLU A 33 5.57 4.84 -15.12
CA GLU A 33 4.97 4.78 -16.46
C GLU A 33 5.69 5.69 -17.46
N GLN A 34 5.97 6.93 -17.06
CA GLN A 34 6.72 7.89 -17.88
C GLN A 34 8.12 7.37 -18.18
N SER A 35 8.81 6.84 -17.16
CA SER A 35 10.18 6.33 -17.30
C SER A 35 10.29 5.12 -18.23
N VAL A 36 9.23 4.30 -18.32
CA VAL A 36 9.18 3.12 -19.20
C VAL A 36 8.62 3.43 -20.58
N ALA A 37 7.81 4.48 -20.74
CA ALA A 37 7.25 4.89 -22.02
C ALA A 37 8.35 5.31 -23.03
N ASP A 38 9.42 5.90 -22.50
CA ASP A 38 10.57 6.38 -23.28
C ASP A 38 11.52 5.24 -23.73
N GLN A 39 11.33 4.02 -23.24
CA GLN A 39 12.19 2.88 -23.57
C GLN A 39 11.75 2.18 -24.87
N PRO A 40 12.70 1.86 -25.79
CA PRO A 40 12.40 1.10 -26.99
C PRO A 40 12.06 -0.36 -26.63
N GLY A 41 10.83 -0.77 -26.93
CA GLY A 41 10.30 -2.11 -26.65
C GLY A 41 9.65 -2.20 -25.27
N SER A 42 8.32 -2.32 -25.22
CA SER A 42 7.54 -2.40 -23.97
C SER A 42 7.56 -3.83 -23.40
N SER A 43 8.74 -4.40 -23.15
CA SER A 43 8.89 -5.70 -22.45
C SER A 43 9.18 -5.48 -20.97
N THR A 44 8.59 -6.31 -20.12
CA THR A 44 8.88 -6.36 -18.67
C THR A 44 10.34 -6.70 -18.38
N ASP A 45 11.07 -7.29 -19.33
CA ASP A 45 12.51 -7.56 -19.20
C ASP A 45 13.35 -6.29 -18.98
N MET A 46 12.84 -5.12 -19.37
CA MET A 46 13.54 -3.84 -19.18
C MET A 46 13.80 -3.55 -17.70
N PHE A 47 12.98 -4.09 -16.80
CA PHE A 47 13.16 -3.91 -15.35
C PHE A 47 14.38 -4.66 -14.80
N LEU A 48 15.05 -5.49 -15.61
CA LEU A 48 16.34 -6.09 -15.27
C LEU A 48 17.52 -5.15 -15.59
N LEU A 49 17.31 -4.12 -16.42
CA LEU A 49 18.37 -3.19 -16.82
C LEU A 49 18.78 -2.30 -15.62
N PRO A 50 20.07 -2.22 -15.28
CA PRO A 50 20.53 -1.40 -14.15
C PRO A 50 20.12 0.08 -14.24
N SER A 51 20.06 0.64 -15.45
CA SER A 51 19.63 2.02 -15.69
C SER A 51 18.15 2.24 -15.34
N VAL A 52 17.27 1.32 -15.77
CA VAL A 52 15.83 1.39 -15.47
C VAL A 52 15.60 1.20 -13.98
N LYS A 53 16.29 0.21 -13.36
CA LYS A 53 16.23 0.00 -11.90
C LYS A 53 16.63 1.24 -11.12
N ALA A 54 17.74 1.89 -11.49
CA ALA A 54 18.21 3.09 -10.80
C ALA A 54 17.18 4.23 -10.84
N VAL A 55 16.50 4.42 -11.98
CA VAL A 55 15.43 5.43 -12.12
C VAL A 55 14.23 5.09 -11.23
N ILE A 56 13.76 3.84 -11.26
CA ILE A 56 12.64 3.39 -10.41
C ILE A 56 12.98 3.55 -8.93
N GLN A 57 14.18 3.15 -8.52
CA GLN A 57 14.67 3.33 -7.15
C GLN A 57 14.68 4.80 -6.73
N GLN A 58 15.01 5.72 -7.65
CA GLN A 58 14.99 7.16 -7.36
C GLN A 58 13.57 7.69 -7.13
N HIS A 59 12.60 7.25 -7.94
CA HIS A 59 11.18 7.58 -7.75
C HIS A 59 10.64 7.05 -6.42
N ILE A 60 10.96 5.78 -6.09
CA ILE A 60 10.59 5.15 -4.81
C ILE A 60 11.14 5.96 -3.63
N LYS A 61 12.42 6.31 -3.65
CA LYS A 61 13.06 7.10 -2.58
C LYS A 61 12.43 8.48 -2.43
N THR A 62 12.13 9.13 -3.55
CA THR A 62 11.48 10.45 -3.58
C THR A 62 10.10 10.36 -2.92
N SER A 63 9.26 9.41 -3.37
CA SER A 63 7.93 9.17 -2.81
C SER A 63 7.98 8.87 -1.30
N LEU A 64 8.90 8.03 -0.83
CA LEU A 64 9.09 7.75 0.59
C LEU A 64 9.48 8.99 1.40
N SER A 65 10.37 9.83 0.86
CA SER A 65 10.84 11.02 1.55
C SER A 65 9.74 12.07 1.71
N GLN A 66 8.88 12.21 0.70
CA GLN A 66 7.83 13.24 0.65
C GLN A 66 6.52 12.78 1.30
N THR A 67 6.27 11.48 1.37
CA THR A 67 5.01 10.95 1.93
C THR A 67 5.11 10.80 3.44
N ARG A 68 4.24 11.49 4.17
CA ARG A 68 4.27 11.55 5.64
C ARG A 68 4.00 10.19 6.28
N TYR A 69 2.91 9.54 5.90
CA TYR A 69 2.36 8.37 6.59
C TYR A 69 2.96 7.03 6.12
N CYS A 70 3.81 7.05 5.09
CA CYS A 70 4.40 5.83 4.54
C CYS A 70 5.48 5.23 5.45
N SER A 71 5.64 3.92 5.33
CA SER A 71 6.68 3.12 5.99
C SER A 71 7.51 2.32 4.99
N GLY A 72 6.94 1.99 3.83
CA GLY A 72 7.63 1.34 2.72
C GLY A 72 7.00 1.75 1.40
N ALA A 73 7.75 1.60 0.32
CA ALA A 73 7.25 1.79 -1.03
C ALA A 73 8.10 0.98 -2.01
N GLY A 74 7.51 0.66 -3.15
CA GLY A 74 8.22 -0.08 -4.17
C GLY A 74 7.44 -0.31 -5.44
N PHE A 75 8.07 -1.12 -6.29
CA PHE A 75 7.53 -1.57 -7.55
C PHE A 75 7.75 -3.07 -7.68
N ALA A 76 6.68 -3.80 -8.01
CA ALA A 76 6.70 -5.22 -8.29
C ALA A 76 6.31 -5.47 -9.75
N SER A 77 7.03 -6.36 -10.43
CA SER A 77 6.73 -6.75 -11.81
C SER A 77 6.94 -8.25 -12.00
N HIS A 78 6.18 -8.79 -12.95
CA HIS A 78 6.23 -10.18 -13.39
C HIS A 78 6.81 -10.26 -14.79
N ILE A 79 7.87 -11.05 -14.96
CA ILE A 79 8.42 -11.42 -16.25
C ILE A 79 7.98 -12.85 -16.54
N ALA A 80 7.11 -13.02 -17.52
CA ALA A 80 6.63 -14.33 -17.93
C ALA A 80 7.76 -15.20 -18.51
N SER A 81 7.65 -16.51 -18.33
CA SER A 81 8.59 -17.46 -18.95
C SER A 81 8.47 -17.45 -20.48
N THR A 82 9.59 -17.72 -21.14
CA THR A 82 9.66 -17.94 -22.59
C THR A 82 10.29 -19.31 -22.86
N PRO A 83 10.31 -19.83 -24.09
CA PRO A 83 11.03 -21.06 -24.41
C PRO A 83 12.53 -21.04 -24.03
N THR A 84 13.11 -19.84 -23.86
CA THR A 84 14.55 -19.62 -23.60
C THR A 84 14.85 -18.98 -22.26
N SER A 85 13.84 -18.59 -21.47
CA SER A 85 14.02 -17.95 -20.15
C SER A 85 12.99 -18.44 -19.14
N GLN A 86 13.42 -18.60 -17.89
CA GLN A 86 12.51 -18.90 -16.78
C GLN A 86 11.72 -17.66 -16.37
N GLU A 87 10.57 -17.90 -15.72
CA GLU A 87 9.79 -16.85 -15.07
C GLU A 87 10.63 -16.11 -14.03
N PHE A 88 10.47 -14.79 -13.93
CA PHE A 88 11.26 -13.96 -13.02
C PHE A 88 10.39 -12.88 -12.35
N TRP A 89 10.66 -12.62 -11.08
CA TRP A 89 9.98 -11.60 -10.29
C TRP A 89 10.91 -10.44 -10.03
N VAL A 90 10.49 -9.23 -10.38
CA VAL A 90 11.19 -8.01 -10.00
C VAL A 90 10.49 -7.40 -8.80
N LEU A 91 11.23 -7.16 -7.73
CA LEU A 91 10.78 -6.40 -6.58
C LEU A 91 11.86 -5.37 -6.21
N GLU A 92 11.55 -4.10 -6.44
CA GLU A 92 12.37 -2.99 -5.97
C GLU A 92 11.64 -2.33 -4.81
N TRP A 93 12.12 -2.54 -3.58
CA TRP A 93 11.42 -2.12 -2.36
C TRP A 93 12.34 -1.39 -1.38
N TRP A 94 11.83 -0.33 -0.77
CA TRP A 94 12.56 0.51 0.19
C TRP A 94 11.68 0.84 1.40
N TYR A 95 12.31 1.00 2.56
CA TYR A 95 11.65 1.40 3.80
C TYR A 95 12.07 2.80 4.23
N LYS A 96 11.16 3.48 4.92
CA LYS A 96 11.44 4.73 5.61
C LYS A 96 11.96 4.44 7.02
N ARG A 97 13.17 4.92 7.32
CA ARG A 97 13.79 4.86 8.64
C ARG A 97 13.89 6.25 9.26
N ALA A 98 14.20 6.30 10.55
CA ALA A 98 14.31 7.56 11.30
C ALA A 98 15.43 8.47 10.76
N ASP A 99 16.45 7.89 10.14
CA ASP A 99 17.66 8.53 9.62
C ASP A 99 17.72 8.60 8.08
N GLY A 100 16.66 8.17 7.37
CA GLY A 100 16.61 8.22 5.91
C GLY A 100 15.76 7.12 5.28
N VAL A 101 16.23 6.59 4.15
CA VAL A 101 15.60 5.47 3.43
C VAL A 101 16.59 4.31 3.35
N GLU A 102 16.12 3.11 3.64
CA GLU A 102 16.92 1.88 3.58
C GLU A 102 16.34 0.94 2.52
N GLN A 103 17.20 0.35 1.69
CA GLN A 103 16.74 -0.65 0.73
C GLN A 103 16.29 -1.88 1.50
N ALA A 104 15.15 -2.44 1.13
CA ALA A 104 14.79 -3.74 1.63
C ALA A 104 15.84 -4.72 1.12
N SER A 105 16.62 -5.31 2.04
CA SER A 105 17.55 -6.40 1.73
C SER A 105 16.74 -7.68 1.48
N LEU A 106 15.93 -7.64 0.43
CA LEU A 106 15.18 -8.75 -0.12
C LEU A 106 16.02 -9.45 -1.18
N ASP A 107 17.33 -9.61 -0.92
CA ASP A 107 18.24 -10.51 -1.63
C ASP A 107 17.79 -11.95 -1.37
N LEU A 108 16.60 -12.22 -1.85
CA LEU A 108 15.97 -13.50 -1.95
C LEU A 108 16.71 -14.16 -3.10
N ASP A 109 17.42 -15.24 -2.82
CA ASP A 109 17.86 -16.11 -3.89
C ASP A 109 16.65 -16.49 -4.78
N GLN A 110 16.92 -16.88 -6.03
CA GLN A 110 15.88 -17.19 -6.99
C GLN A 110 14.89 -18.26 -6.45
N ALA A 111 15.36 -19.14 -5.55
CA ALA A 111 14.56 -20.15 -4.87
C ALA A 111 13.57 -19.56 -3.83
N THR A 112 13.91 -18.43 -3.20
CA THR A 112 13.02 -17.72 -2.28
C THR A 112 12.10 -16.75 -3.02
N GLN A 113 12.55 -16.15 -4.13
CA GLN A 113 11.68 -15.37 -5.04
C GLN A 113 10.60 -16.24 -5.70
N GLN A 114 10.91 -17.50 -6.06
CA GLN A 114 9.92 -18.46 -6.58
C GLN A 114 8.83 -18.82 -5.55
N ARG A 115 9.07 -18.61 -4.25
CA ARG A 115 8.05 -18.78 -3.19
C ARG A 115 7.21 -17.53 -2.97
N LEU A 116 7.63 -16.40 -3.52
CA LEU A 116 6.95 -15.11 -3.49
C LEU A 116 6.29 -14.86 -4.83
N ASP A 117 5.35 -15.74 -5.18
CA ASP A 117 4.47 -15.50 -6.31
C ASP A 117 3.58 -14.30 -5.97
N PHE A 118 3.96 -13.09 -6.41
CA PHE A 118 3.19 -11.88 -6.10
C PHE A 118 1.74 -11.96 -6.60
N ARG A 119 1.41 -12.86 -7.55
CA ARG A 119 0.00 -13.12 -7.94
C ARG A 119 -0.83 -13.75 -6.83
N THR A 120 -0.24 -14.17 -5.71
CA THR A 120 -1.03 -14.57 -4.53
C THR A 120 -1.34 -13.39 -3.60
N PHE A 121 -0.75 -12.21 -3.84
CA PHE A 121 -0.90 -11.04 -3.00
C PHE A 121 -2.04 -10.18 -3.53
N GLU A 122 -3.04 -9.93 -2.69
CA GLU A 122 -4.24 -9.19 -3.07
C GLU A 122 -3.93 -7.82 -3.67
N TRP A 123 -2.92 -7.11 -3.13
CA TRP A 123 -2.49 -5.81 -3.63
C TRP A 123 -1.85 -5.85 -5.03
N PHE A 124 -1.31 -7.00 -5.46
CA PHE A 124 -0.74 -7.17 -6.80
C PHE A 124 -1.79 -7.65 -7.79
N ARG A 125 -2.68 -8.54 -7.35
CA ARG A 125 -3.75 -9.13 -8.19
C ARG A 125 -4.83 -8.13 -8.58
N HIS A 126 -5.17 -7.23 -7.67
CA HIS A 126 -6.24 -6.27 -7.89
C HIS A 126 -5.69 -5.09 -8.68
N SER A 127 -6.03 -5.04 -9.98
CA SER A 127 -5.89 -3.84 -10.79
C SER A 127 -7.20 -3.05 -10.76
N PRO A 128 -7.33 -2.01 -9.92
CA PRO A 128 -8.38 -1.02 -10.12
C PRO A 128 -8.24 -0.38 -11.52
N PRO A 129 -9.29 0.28 -12.03
CA PRO A 129 -9.18 1.08 -13.26
C PRO A 129 -7.98 2.03 -13.18
N ASP A 130 -7.43 2.38 -14.35
CA ASP A 130 -6.28 3.26 -14.47
C ASP A 130 -6.44 4.55 -13.63
N GLY A 131 -5.38 4.90 -12.91
CA GLY A 131 -5.32 6.09 -12.05
C GLY A 131 -6.05 5.99 -10.70
N GLN A 132 -6.64 4.86 -10.33
CA GLN A 132 -7.20 4.62 -9.00
C GLN A 132 -6.30 3.71 -8.16
N ALA A 133 -6.24 3.95 -6.86
CA ALA A 133 -5.52 3.08 -5.93
C ALA A 133 -6.45 2.02 -5.34
N TYR A 134 -5.90 0.86 -5.03
CA TYR A 134 -6.52 -0.17 -4.20
C TYR A 134 -5.78 -0.22 -2.88
N ILE A 135 -6.49 -0.23 -1.75
CA ILE A 135 -5.88 -0.40 -0.43
C ILE A 135 -6.21 -1.79 0.11
N HIS A 136 -5.19 -2.64 0.20
CA HIS A 136 -5.29 -3.95 0.84
C HIS A 136 -4.93 -3.87 2.32
N GLY A 137 -5.60 -4.69 3.14
CA GLY A 137 -5.26 -4.91 4.54
C GLY A 137 -6.32 -4.43 5.54
N PRO A 138 -6.02 -4.49 6.85
CA PRO A 138 -4.70 -4.83 7.39
C PRO A 138 -4.37 -6.31 7.18
N TYR A 139 -3.12 -6.61 6.85
CA TYR A 139 -2.59 -7.98 6.83
C TYR A 139 -1.24 -8.01 7.54
N VAL A 140 -0.78 -9.19 7.94
CA VAL A 140 0.58 -9.34 8.47
C VAL A 140 1.53 -9.46 7.29
N ASP A 141 2.39 -8.47 7.10
CA ASP A 141 3.41 -8.52 6.07
C ASP A 141 4.57 -9.41 6.52
N TYR A 142 4.45 -10.70 6.23
CA TYR A 142 5.44 -11.72 6.58
C TYR A 142 6.71 -11.67 5.70
N ILE A 143 6.76 -10.83 4.66
CA ILE A 143 7.95 -10.67 3.81
C ILE A 143 8.86 -9.61 4.41
N CYS A 144 8.27 -8.46 4.74
CA CYS A 144 9.03 -7.23 4.92
C CYS A 144 9.32 -6.91 6.38
N ASN A 145 8.30 -7.02 7.26
CA ASN A 145 8.36 -6.40 8.58
C ASN A 145 7.59 -7.14 9.70
N THR A 146 6.91 -8.26 9.38
CA THR A 146 6.06 -9.05 10.29
C THR A 146 5.08 -8.19 11.11
N SER A 147 4.63 -7.08 10.53
CA SER A 147 3.76 -6.10 11.17
C SER A 147 2.43 -6.01 10.43
N TYR A 148 1.41 -5.48 11.12
CA TYR A 148 0.15 -5.15 10.46
C TYR A 148 0.34 -3.98 9.50
N THR A 149 0.01 -4.22 8.23
CA THR A 149 0.27 -3.29 7.12
C THR A 149 -1.00 -3.07 6.31
N LEU A 150 -1.21 -1.82 5.90
CA LEU A 150 -2.08 -1.45 4.79
C LEU A 150 -1.20 -1.10 3.58
N THR A 151 -1.53 -1.66 2.42
CA THR A 151 -0.78 -1.43 1.17
C THR A 151 -1.68 -0.76 0.16
N SER A 152 -1.35 0.47 -0.19
CA SER A 152 -1.94 1.18 -1.32
C SER A 152 -1.22 0.78 -2.59
N ALA A 153 -1.95 0.36 -3.62
CA ALA A 153 -1.40 -0.21 -4.85
C ALA A 153 -2.07 0.39 -6.08
N VAL A 154 -1.26 0.71 -7.10
CA VAL A 154 -1.70 1.25 -8.39
C VAL A 154 -1.01 0.47 -9.50
N PRO A 155 -1.75 -0.07 -10.49
CA PRO A 155 -1.15 -0.76 -11.63
C PRO A 155 -0.37 0.22 -12.51
N VAL A 156 0.73 -0.26 -13.09
CA VAL A 156 1.59 0.50 -14.01
C VAL A 156 1.39 -0.06 -15.41
N TYR A 157 1.09 0.80 -16.38
CA TYR A 157 0.91 0.42 -17.78
C TYR A 157 1.92 1.13 -18.71
N SER A 158 2.33 0.43 -19.77
CA SER A 158 3.08 1.02 -20.89
C SER A 158 2.41 0.63 -22.19
N LYS A 159 1.94 1.62 -22.97
CA LYS A 159 1.21 1.40 -24.24
C LYS A 159 0.04 0.42 -24.10
N GLY A 160 -0.68 0.49 -22.98
CA GLY A 160 -1.83 -0.38 -22.67
C GLY A 160 -1.46 -1.79 -22.18
N GLN A 161 -0.18 -2.13 -22.10
CA GLN A 161 0.27 -3.40 -21.52
C GLN A 161 0.58 -3.22 -20.04
N PHE A 162 0.11 -4.16 -19.20
CA PHE A 162 0.41 -4.20 -17.78
C PHE A 162 1.90 -4.49 -17.56
N MET A 163 2.57 -3.61 -16.82
CA MET A 163 4.00 -3.70 -16.53
C MET A 163 4.28 -4.18 -15.11
N GLY A 164 3.35 -4.00 -14.17
CA GLY A 164 3.57 -4.29 -12.75
C GLY A 164 2.69 -3.40 -11.87
N VAL A 165 3.04 -3.32 -10.60
CA VAL A 165 2.29 -2.57 -9.58
C VAL A 165 3.25 -1.71 -8.77
N ALA A 166 2.94 -0.41 -8.68
CA ALA A 166 3.57 0.49 -7.71
C ALA A 166 2.77 0.43 -6.41
N ALA A 167 3.46 0.38 -5.27
CA ALA A 167 2.81 0.25 -3.98
C ALA A 167 3.49 1.09 -2.88
N ILE A 168 2.68 1.52 -1.92
CA ILE A 168 3.09 2.23 -0.70
C ILE A 168 2.45 1.57 0.51
N ASP A 169 3.28 1.25 1.49
CA ASP A 169 2.87 0.66 2.76
C ASP A 169 2.71 1.70 3.85
N MET A 170 1.67 1.50 4.65
CA MET A 170 1.45 2.15 5.92
C MET A 170 1.43 1.09 7.02
N LEU A 171 2.27 1.27 8.04
CA LEU A 171 2.16 0.47 9.25
C LEU A 171 0.89 0.88 10.00
N VAL A 172 0.10 -0.12 10.39
CA VAL A 172 -1.11 0.11 11.18
C VAL A 172 -0.78 0.86 12.47
N SER A 173 0.31 0.52 13.16
CA SER A 173 0.75 1.23 14.36
C SER A 173 0.93 2.74 14.17
N ARG A 174 1.47 3.19 13.02
CA ARG A 174 1.60 4.62 12.72
C ARG A 174 0.26 5.29 12.48
N ILE A 175 -0.67 4.58 11.84
CA ILE A 175 -2.05 5.06 11.66
C ILE A 175 -2.73 5.18 13.03
N GLU A 176 -2.55 4.19 13.91
CA GLU A 176 -3.09 4.25 15.26
C GLU A 176 -2.55 5.45 16.04
N ASP A 177 -1.23 5.70 16.01
CA ASP A 177 -0.61 6.86 16.66
C ASP A 177 -1.21 8.19 16.19
N GLU A 178 -1.39 8.36 14.87
CA GLU A 178 -1.99 9.58 14.29
C GLU A 178 -3.48 9.74 14.64
N LEU A 179 -4.23 8.63 14.75
CA LEU A 179 -5.66 8.67 15.07
C LEU A 179 -5.93 8.81 16.57
N LEU A 180 -5.06 8.26 17.43
CA LEU A 180 -5.22 8.29 18.89
C LEU A 180 -5.37 9.72 19.43
N GLU A 181 -4.66 10.69 18.87
CA GLU A 181 -4.78 12.10 19.26
C GLU A 181 -6.20 12.65 19.08
N THR A 182 -6.86 12.27 17.98
CA THR A 182 -8.22 12.71 17.65
C THR A 182 -9.32 11.87 18.31
N ALA A 183 -8.99 10.64 18.74
CA ALA A 183 -9.95 9.64 19.21
C ALA A 183 -10.03 9.50 20.73
N ARG A 184 -9.23 10.24 21.53
CA ARG A 184 -9.06 10.03 22.99
C ARG A 184 -10.35 9.91 23.82
N GLN A 185 -11.42 10.59 23.42
CA GLN A 185 -12.71 10.57 24.13
C GLN A 185 -13.82 9.84 23.37
N GLN A 186 -13.47 9.17 22.27
CA GLN A 186 -14.42 8.52 21.37
C GLN A 186 -14.43 7.01 21.61
N GLN A 187 -15.59 6.39 21.45
CA GLN A 187 -15.75 4.93 21.47
C GLN A 187 -15.99 4.45 20.05
N VAL A 188 -14.91 4.11 19.35
CA VAL A 188 -14.93 3.91 17.90
C VAL A 188 -14.15 2.68 17.46
N VAL A 189 -14.52 2.18 16.28
CA VAL A 189 -13.84 1.10 15.56
C VAL A 189 -13.72 1.52 14.11
N LEU A 190 -12.52 1.42 13.55
CA LEU A 190 -12.25 1.70 12.13
C LEU A 190 -11.87 0.40 11.43
N THR A 191 -12.52 0.14 10.30
CA THR A 191 -12.32 -1.07 9.51
C THR A 191 -12.07 -0.76 8.05
N ASN A 192 -11.47 -1.71 7.34
CA ASN A 192 -11.55 -1.75 5.88
C ASN A 192 -12.98 -2.08 5.41
N LEU A 193 -13.19 -2.16 4.09
CA LEU A 193 -14.50 -2.52 3.53
C LEU A 193 -14.93 -3.97 3.81
N ASP A 194 -14.00 -4.87 4.12
CA ASP A 194 -14.29 -6.26 4.53
C ASP A 194 -14.54 -6.40 6.03
N LYS A 195 -14.69 -5.28 6.75
CA LYS A 195 -14.89 -5.20 8.20
C LYS A 195 -13.70 -5.67 9.03
N ARG A 196 -12.51 -5.79 8.45
CA ARG A 196 -11.29 -6.06 9.21
C ARG A 196 -10.84 -4.81 9.95
N ILE A 197 -10.68 -4.94 11.26
CA ILE A 197 -10.39 -3.85 12.18
C ILE A 197 -8.91 -3.49 12.09
N PHE A 198 -8.60 -2.19 11.93
CA PHE A 198 -7.24 -1.69 11.99
C PHE A 198 -7.03 -0.53 12.97
N PHE A 199 -8.09 -0.08 13.64
CA PHE A 199 -7.98 0.83 14.78
C PHE A 199 -9.21 0.68 15.69
N SER A 200 -9.01 0.71 17.00
CA SER A 200 -10.12 0.76 17.96
C SER A 200 -9.73 1.41 19.28
N THR A 201 -10.65 2.17 19.87
CA THR A 201 -10.55 2.68 21.25
C THR A 201 -11.25 1.77 22.28
N LEU A 202 -11.80 0.64 21.84
CA LEU A 202 -12.63 -0.25 22.64
C LEU A 202 -11.90 -1.57 22.87
N PRO A 203 -11.54 -1.94 24.12
CA PRO A 203 -10.67 -3.11 24.41
C PRO A 203 -11.15 -4.46 23.88
N ARG A 204 -12.44 -4.60 23.57
CA ARG A 204 -13.05 -5.83 23.06
C ARG A 204 -12.86 -6.05 21.56
N TYR A 205 -12.36 -5.06 20.83
CA TYR A 205 -12.17 -5.11 19.38
C TYR A 205 -10.68 -4.96 19.07
N ARG A 206 -10.07 -6.02 18.55
CA ARG A 206 -8.62 -6.05 18.30
C ARG A 206 -8.32 -5.78 16.82
N VAL A 207 -7.19 -5.15 16.57
CA VAL A 207 -6.61 -5.03 15.24
C VAL A 207 -6.41 -6.43 14.63
N GLY A 208 -6.83 -6.59 13.38
CA GLY A 208 -6.79 -7.85 12.63
C GLY A 208 -8.09 -8.65 12.68
N ASP A 209 -8.92 -8.47 13.71
CA ASP A 209 -10.20 -9.18 13.83
C ASP A 209 -11.23 -8.69 12.80
N LEU A 210 -12.19 -9.55 12.45
CA LEU A 210 -13.36 -9.14 11.68
C LEU A 210 -14.44 -8.59 12.62
N LEU A 211 -14.96 -7.40 12.30
CA LEU A 211 -16.06 -6.81 13.05
C LEU A 211 -17.35 -7.61 12.78
N GLY A 212 -17.80 -8.34 13.81
CA GLY A 212 -19.03 -9.11 13.80
C GLY A 212 -20.31 -8.26 13.82
N SER A 213 -21.46 -8.91 14.03
CA SER A 213 -22.73 -8.21 14.30
C SER A 213 -22.65 -7.51 15.65
N THR A 214 -22.61 -6.17 15.64
CA THR A 214 -22.43 -5.35 16.84
C THR A 214 -23.55 -4.33 16.99
N GLY A 215 -23.73 -3.80 18.20
CA GLY A 215 -24.54 -2.60 18.45
C GLY A 215 -23.85 -1.29 18.03
N LEU A 216 -22.74 -1.36 17.29
CA LEU A 216 -22.04 -0.17 16.80
C LEU A 216 -22.77 0.40 15.58
N ARG A 217 -22.84 1.73 15.52
CA ARG A 217 -23.45 2.47 14.42
C ARG A 217 -22.38 2.93 13.44
N LEU A 218 -22.59 2.69 12.14
CA LEU A 218 -21.77 3.30 11.08
C LEU A 218 -21.97 4.83 11.11
N CYS A 219 -20.90 5.58 11.33
CA CYS A 219 -20.93 7.05 11.39
C CYS A 219 -20.19 7.71 10.22
N TYR A 220 -19.22 7.03 9.61
CA TYR A 220 -18.51 7.51 8.42
C TYR A 220 -18.10 6.35 7.50
N GLN A 221 -18.09 6.61 6.19
CA GLN A 221 -17.61 5.69 5.18
C GLN A 221 -16.93 6.46 4.06
N SER A 222 -15.76 5.98 3.64
CA SER A 222 -15.07 6.35 2.40
C SER A 222 -15.07 5.18 1.41
N ASP A 223 -14.36 5.35 0.29
CA ASP A 223 -14.12 4.27 -0.68
C ASP A 223 -13.20 3.16 -0.13
N TYR A 224 -12.54 3.39 1.00
CA TYR A 224 -11.57 2.45 1.56
C TYR A 224 -11.93 1.96 2.97
N PHE A 225 -12.54 2.83 3.78
CA PHE A 225 -12.68 2.59 5.22
C PHE A 225 -14.09 2.90 5.75
N ARG A 226 -14.43 2.26 6.86
CA ARG A 226 -15.68 2.49 7.61
C ARG A 226 -15.38 2.75 9.07
N LEU A 227 -15.91 3.84 9.59
CA LEU A 227 -15.82 4.20 11.00
C LEU A 227 -17.17 3.94 11.68
N TYR A 228 -17.10 3.23 12.79
CA TYR A 228 -18.22 2.89 13.63
C TYR A 228 -18.07 3.54 15.01
N GLN A 229 -19.19 3.94 15.60
CA GLN A 229 -19.27 4.48 16.96
C GLN A 229 -20.21 3.63 17.81
N LEU A 230 -19.88 3.47 19.10
CA LEU A 230 -20.77 2.86 20.08
C LEU A 230 -21.93 3.79 20.48
#